data_AF-A0A6M0IY03-F1
#
_entry.id   AF-A0A6M0IY03-F1
#
_cell.length_a   1.000
_cell.length_b   1.000
_cell.length_c   1.000
_cell.angle_alpha   90.00
_cell.angle_beta   90.00
_cell.angle_gamma   90.00
#
_symmetry.space_group_name_H-M   'P 1'
#
loop_
_entity.id
_entity.type
_entity.pdbx_description
1 polymer ?
#
loop_
_entity_poly.entity_id
_entity_poly.type
_entity_poly.pdbx_seq_one_letter_code
_entity_poly.pdbx_strand_id
1 'polypeptide(L)'
;MKQVIENVKQTIAQKQILWAYPIALKLQKYHYSLAIQWAIECIQIYSSNTKSDKLSQLNKYIQQALSEQNFLTPLRCNEIGREIWYLPEREEIQTAIARLWWSIAAFKVGEEHVGIMEAISTVELVLPDISDHHLLDRYLEAAVIIFEEYESQK
;
A
#
# COMPACT_ATOMS: atom_id res chain seq x y z
N MET A 1 9.00 10.50 -10.94
CA MET A 1 7.93 9.47 -10.96
C MET A 1 7.37 9.19 -12.35
N LYS A 2 7.03 10.20 -13.15
CA LYS A 2 6.33 10.08 -14.46
C LYS A 2 6.88 9.00 -15.41
N GLN A 3 8.20 8.92 -15.60
CA GLN A 3 8.79 7.88 -16.45
C GLN A 3 8.57 6.44 -15.91
N VAL A 4 8.59 6.26 -14.59
CA VAL A 4 8.29 4.95 -13.96
C VAL A 4 6.84 4.56 -14.23
N ILE A 5 5.91 5.51 -14.13
CA ILE A 5 4.49 5.29 -14.41
C ILE A 5 4.25 4.90 -15.86
N GLU A 6 4.88 5.60 -16.81
CA GLU A 6 4.75 5.26 -18.23
C GLU A 6 5.30 3.86 -18.54
N ASN A 7 6.42 3.48 -17.93
CA ASN A 7 6.94 2.12 -18.04
C ASN A 7 5.96 1.10 -17.44
N VAL A 8 5.38 1.38 -16.27
CA VAL A 8 4.38 0.50 -15.63
C VAL A 8 3.15 0.33 -16.51
N LYS A 9 2.61 1.39 -17.12
CA LYS A 9 1.48 1.28 -18.06
C LYS A 9 1.78 0.34 -19.23
N GLN A 10 3.00 0.40 -19.78
CA GLN A 10 3.45 -0.52 -20.83
C GLN A 10 3.56 -1.97 -20.33
N THR A 11 4.10 -2.15 -19.12
CA THR A 11 4.27 -3.46 -18.48
C THR A 11 2.93 -4.12 -18.14
N ILE A 12 1.95 -3.33 -17.71
CA ILE A 12 0.58 -3.78 -17.43
C ILE A 12 -0.13 -4.23 -18.70
N ALA A 13 0.05 -3.51 -19.81
CA ALA A 13 -0.47 -3.93 -21.11
C ALA A 13 0.10 -5.30 -21.55
N GLN A 14 1.25 -5.69 -21.01
CA GLN A 14 1.90 -6.99 -21.23
C GLN A 14 1.53 -8.06 -20.17
N LYS A 15 0.63 -7.76 -19.23
CA LYS A 15 0.15 -8.66 -18.15
C LYS A 15 1.27 -9.22 -17.26
N GLN A 16 2.32 -8.45 -17.02
CA GLN A 16 3.39 -8.89 -16.11
C GLN A 16 2.93 -8.83 -14.63
N ILE A 17 3.40 -9.79 -13.84
CA ILE A 17 3.19 -9.86 -12.38
C ILE A 17 4.08 -8.80 -11.70
N LEU A 18 3.70 -8.29 -10.53
CA LEU A 18 4.47 -7.30 -9.75
C LEU A 18 4.51 -5.90 -10.38
N TRP A 19 3.40 -5.44 -10.94
CA TRP A 19 3.32 -4.12 -11.59
C TRP A 19 3.59 -2.97 -10.61
N ALA A 20 3.28 -3.17 -9.33
CA ALA A 20 3.48 -2.18 -8.28
C ALA A 20 4.97 -2.07 -7.87
N TYR A 21 5.79 -3.07 -8.19
CA TYR A 21 7.20 -3.14 -7.75
C TYR A 21 8.05 -1.93 -8.18
N PRO A 22 8.07 -1.50 -9.45
CA PRO A 22 8.88 -0.35 -9.87
C PRO A 22 8.50 0.96 -9.17
N ILE A 23 7.22 1.14 -8.86
CA ILE A 23 6.70 2.32 -8.16
C ILE A 23 7.13 2.30 -6.70
N ALA A 24 6.86 1.19 -6.01
CA ALA A 24 7.20 1.01 -4.61
C ALA A 24 8.71 1.20 -4.40
N LEU A 25 9.54 0.58 -5.25
CA LEU A 25 11.00 0.71 -5.19
C LEU A 25 11.46 2.15 -5.43
N LYS A 26 10.83 2.86 -6.38
CA LYS A 26 11.14 4.26 -6.65
C LYS A 26 10.82 5.14 -5.44
N LEU A 27 9.69 4.93 -4.76
CA LEU A 27 9.30 5.66 -3.55
C LEU A 27 10.24 5.35 -2.38
N GLN A 28 10.50 4.06 -2.12
CA GLN A 28 11.38 3.59 -1.04
C GLN A 28 12.80 4.18 -1.15
N LYS A 29 13.34 4.31 -2.38
CA LYS A 29 14.66 4.90 -2.63
C LYS A 29 14.86 6.27 -1.96
N TYR A 30 13.77 7.03 -1.78
CA TYR A 30 13.82 8.32 -1.12
C TYR A 30 13.50 8.22 0.37
N HIS A 31 12.44 7.50 0.73
CA HIS A 31 12.14 7.13 2.10
C HIS A 31 11.07 6.03 2.12
N TYR A 32 11.20 5.02 2.99
CA TYR A 32 10.23 3.90 3.05
C TYR A 32 8.81 4.37 3.36
N SER A 33 8.65 5.46 4.13
CA SER A 33 7.33 6.00 4.48
C SER A 33 6.53 6.44 3.25
N LEU A 34 7.18 6.78 2.14
CA LEU A 34 6.49 7.14 0.89
C LEU A 34 5.83 5.91 0.26
N ALA A 35 6.46 4.74 0.32
CA ALA A 35 5.87 3.48 -0.15
C ALA A 35 4.68 3.06 0.74
N ILE A 36 4.80 3.27 2.06
CA ILE A 36 3.70 3.05 3.00
C ILE A 36 2.53 4.01 2.75
N GLN A 37 2.81 5.30 2.59
CA GLN A 37 1.80 6.31 2.30
C GLN A 37 1.04 5.96 1.02
N TRP A 38 1.76 5.55 -0.03
CA TRP A 38 1.14 5.12 -1.28
C TRP A 38 0.25 3.89 -1.10
N ALA A 39 0.68 2.89 -0.32
CA ALA A 39 -0.16 1.73 -0.01
C ALA A 39 -1.44 2.11 0.76
N ILE A 40 -1.35 3.05 1.70
CA ILE A 40 -2.51 3.58 2.43
C ILE A 40 -3.48 4.30 1.47
N GLU A 41 -2.98 5.17 0.61
CA GLU A 41 -3.81 5.88 -0.39
C GLU A 41 -4.52 4.90 -1.33
N CYS A 42 -3.83 3.84 -1.79
CA CYS A 42 -4.47 2.80 -2.62
C CYS A 42 -5.60 2.10 -1.87
N ILE A 43 -5.40 1.75 -0.59
CA ILE A 43 -6.46 1.21 0.26
C ILE A 43 -7.63 2.19 0.36
N GLN A 44 -7.39 3.47 0.60
CA GLN A 44 -8.45 4.47 0.73
C GLN A 44 -9.23 4.68 -0.57
N ILE A 45 -8.54 4.70 -1.71
CA ILE A 45 -9.15 4.77 -3.04
C ILE A 45 -10.04 3.55 -3.26
N TYR A 46 -9.54 2.33 -3.04
CA TYR A 46 -10.33 1.09 -3.12
C TYR A 46 -11.57 1.15 -2.23
N SER A 47 -11.36 1.61 -1.00
CA SER A 47 -12.38 1.73 0.04
C SER A 47 -13.50 2.69 -0.36
N SER A 48 -13.16 3.78 -1.03
CA SER A 48 -14.15 4.74 -1.54
C SER A 48 -15.02 4.19 -2.67
N ASN A 49 -14.52 3.20 -3.41
CA ASN A 49 -15.20 2.59 -4.54
C ASN A 49 -15.97 1.31 -4.17
N THR A 50 -15.70 0.73 -2.99
CA THR A 50 -16.25 -0.56 -2.55
C THR A 50 -17.13 -0.39 -1.31
N LYS A 51 -18.38 -0.84 -1.38
CA LYS A 51 -19.26 -0.91 -0.20
C LYS A 51 -19.09 -2.28 0.45
N SER A 52 -18.27 -2.34 1.50
CA SER A 52 -18.14 -3.53 2.36
C SER A 52 -18.38 -3.14 3.82
N ASP A 53 -19.26 -3.86 4.50
CA ASP A 53 -19.46 -3.70 5.95
C ASP A 53 -18.17 -4.00 6.71
N LYS A 54 -17.35 -4.91 6.18
CA LYS A 54 -16.06 -5.28 6.75
C LYS A 54 -15.04 -4.17 6.65
N LEU A 55 -15.06 -3.43 5.55
CA LEU A 55 -14.21 -2.26 5.38
C LEU A 55 -14.48 -1.20 6.45
N SER A 56 -15.75 -1.00 6.84
CA SER A 56 -16.10 -0.08 7.94
C SER A 56 -15.45 -0.50 9.27
N GLN A 57 -15.39 -1.80 9.54
CA GLN A 57 -14.74 -2.36 10.74
C GLN A 57 -13.21 -2.23 10.68
N LEU A 58 -12.64 -2.33 9.48
CA LEU A 58 -11.20 -2.26 9.25
C LEU A 58 -10.69 -0.82 9.18
N ASN A 59 -11.56 0.18 8.96
CA ASN A 59 -11.19 1.59 8.84
C ASN A 59 -10.39 2.10 10.05
N LYS A 60 -10.69 1.60 11.26
CA LYS A 60 -9.90 1.95 12.46
C LYS A 60 -8.41 1.65 12.30
N TYR A 61 -8.05 0.54 11.64
CA TYR A 61 -6.65 0.16 11.44
C TYR A 61 -5.98 0.98 10.34
N ILE A 62 -6.74 1.44 9.34
CA ILE A 62 -6.24 2.35 8.30
C ILE A 62 -5.93 3.72 8.93
N GLN A 63 -6.88 4.27 9.70
CA GLN A 63 -6.68 5.53 10.41
C GLN A 63 -5.53 5.45 11.40
N GLN A 64 -5.41 4.33 12.12
CA GLN A 64 -4.30 4.09 13.04
C GLN A 64 -2.94 4.03 12.30
N ALA A 65 -2.88 3.47 11.09
CA ALA A 65 -1.64 3.50 10.30
C ALA A 65 -1.24 4.93 9.90
N LEU A 66 -2.21 5.82 9.65
CA LEU A 66 -1.93 7.23 9.36
C LEU A 66 -1.44 8.02 10.57
N SER A 67 -2.10 7.85 11.73
CA SER A 67 -1.84 8.66 12.91
C SER A 67 -0.72 8.12 13.79
N GLU A 68 -0.58 6.80 13.90
CA GLU A 68 0.20 6.17 14.96
C GLU A 68 1.43 5.41 14.46
N GLN A 69 1.56 5.14 13.15
CA GLN A 69 2.63 4.27 12.65
C GLN A 69 4.04 4.70 13.10
N ASN A 70 4.32 6.00 13.24
CA ASN A 70 5.63 6.49 13.64
C ASN A 70 5.94 6.27 15.14
N PHE A 71 4.90 6.13 15.98
CA PHE A 71 5.04 5.99 17.43
C PHE A 71 5.01 4.53 17.89
N LEU A 72 4.40 3.64 17.11
CA LEU A 72 4.27 2.23 17.47
C LEU A 72 5.60 1.47 17.28
N THR A 73 5.86 0.51 18.17
CA THR A 73 7.01 -0.39 18.05
C THR A 73 6.77 -1.39 16.91
N PRO A 74 7.83 -1.99 16.34
CA PRO A 74 7.67 -3.06 15.34
C PRO A 74 6.84 -4.24 15.87
N LEU A 75 7.04 -4.61 17.14
CA LEU A 75 6.27 -5.67 17.79
C LEU A 75 4.76 -5.34 17.78
N ARG A 76 4.41 -4.10 18.14
CA ARG A 76 3.01 -3.68 18.15
C ARG A 76 2.40 -3.63 16.75
N CYS A 77 3.16 -3.20 15.75
CA CYS A 77 2.73 -3.26 14.34
C CYS A 77 2.45 -4.71 13.90
N ASN A 78 3.33 -5.65 14.27
CA ASN A 78 3.13 -7.07 14.00
C ASN A 78 1.90 -7.67 14.70
N GLU A 79 1.63 -7.27 15.95
CA GLU A 79 0.44 -7.68 16.69
C GLU A 79 -0.84 -7.21 16.00
N ILE A 80 -0.89 -5.94 15.55
CA ILE A 80 -2.03 -5.39 14.81
C ILE A 80 -2.24 -6.18 13.51
N GLY A 81 -1.16 -6.44 12.74
CA GLY A 81 -1.25 -7.26 11.53
C GLY A 81 -1.82 -8.66 11.80
N ARG A 82 -1.43 -9.31 12.91
CA ARG A 82 -2.01 -10.61 13.32
C ARG A 82 -3.47 -10.50 13.73
N GLU A 83 -3.83 -9.48 14.51
CA GLU A 83 -5.21 -9.23 14.93
C GLU A 83 -6.14 -9.17 13.72
N ILE A 84 -5.75 -8.39 12.71
CA ILE A 84 -6.50 -8.26 11.45
C ILE A 84 -6.52 -9.59 10.69
N TRP A 85 -5.38 -10.27 10.57
CA TRP A 85 -5.25 -11.53 9.81
C TRP A 85 -6.21 -12.63 10.29
N TYR A 86 -6.43 -12.70 11.61
CA TYR A 86 -7.25 -13.73 12.24
C TYR A 86 -8.73 -13.33 12.46
N LEU A 87 -9.17 -12.16 12.00
CA LEU A 87 -10.61 -11.86 11.93
C LEU A 87 -11.33 -12.88 11.02
N PRO A 88 -12.56 -13.30 11.37
CA PRO A 88 -13.32 -14.30 10.62
C PRO A 88 -13.67 -13.81 9.21
N GLU A 89 -14.03 -14.71 8.29
CA GLU A 89 -14.54 -14.41 6.93
C GLU A 89 -13.56 -13.66 6.00
N ARG A 90 -12.27 -14.03 6.01
CA ARG A 90 -11.18 -13.27 5.37
C ARG A 90 -11.48 -12.77 3.95
N GLU A 91 -11.39 -11.45 3.77
CA GLU A 91 -11.46 -10.76 2.47
C GLU A 91 -10.07 -10.29 2.02
N GLU A 92 -9.94 -9.92 0.74
CA GLU A 92 -8.70 -9.35 0.18
C GLU A 92 -8.31 -8.05 0.90
N ILE A 93 -9.27 -7.17 1.19
CA ILE A 93 -9.02 -5.91 1.92
C ILE A 93 -8.48 -6.14 3.34
N GLN A 94 -8.99 -7.16 4.03
CA GLN A 94 -8.45 -7.57 5.34
C GLN A 94 -7.00 -8.03 5.22
N THR A 95 -6.71 -8.83 4.18
CA THR A 95 -5.37 -9.31 3.88
C THR A 95 -4.42 -8.15 3.57
N ALA A 96 -4.87 -7.19 2.76
CA ALA A 96 -4.10 -6.01 2.39
C ALA A 96 -3.72 -5.17 3.61
N ILE A 97 -4.67 -4.88 4.50
CA ILE A 97 -4.41 -4.06 5.69
C ILE A 97 -3.49 -4.81 6.67
N ALA A 98 -3.63 -6.14 6.83
CA ALA A 98 -2.68 -6.92 7.63
C ALA A 98 -1.25 -6.82 7.10
N ARG A 99 -1.07 -6.95 5.77
CA ARG A 99 0.22 -6.81 5.10
C ARG A 99 0.80 -5.40 5.20
N LEU A 100 -0.02 -4.36 5.13
CA LEU A 100 0.41 -2.98 5.40
C LEU A 100 1.10 -2.88 6.78
N TRP A 101 0.48 -3.46 7.82
CA TRP A 101 1.05 -3.43 9.17
C TRP A 101 2.33 -4.23 9.30
N TRP A 102 2.46 -5.36 8.60
CA TRP A 102 3.72 -6.10 8.52
C TRP A 102 4.80 -5.36 7.73
N SER A 103 4.43 -4.62 6.69
CA SER A 103 5.34 -3.74 5.95
C SER A 103 5.94 -2.67 6.86
N ILE A 104 5.08 -1.99 7.64
CA ILE A 104 5.50 -0.99 8.64
C ILE A 104 6.44 -1.62 9.67
N ALA A 105 6.10 -2.81 10.19
CA ALA A 105 6.92 -3.51 11.16
C ALA A 105 8.32 -3.84 10.60
N ALA A 106 8.38 -4.39 9.39
CA ALA A 106 9.61 -4.79 8.71
C ALA A 106 10.54 -3.59 8.46
N PHE A 107 10.01 -2.48 7.95
CA PHE A 107 10.83 -1.27 7.75
C PHE A 107 11.42 -0.74 9.06
N LYS A 108 10.68 -0.80 10.17
CA LYS A 108 11.18 -0.33 11.47
C LYS A 108 12.30 -1.19 12.06
N VAL A 109 12.43 -2.45 11.65
CA VAL A 109 13.55 -3.33 12.07
C VAL A 109 14.68 -3.39 11.03
N GLY A 110 14.57 -2.63 9.94
CA GLY A 110 15.58 -2.59 8.87
C GLY A 110 15.46 -3.72 7.84
N GLU A 111 14.38 -4.49 7.85
CA GLU A 111 14.12 -5.55 6.85
C GLU A 111 13.47 -4.95 5.60
N GLU A 112 14.21 -4.08 4.90
CA GLU A 112 13.68 -3.29 3.78
C GLU A 112 13.06 -4.12 2.66
N HIS A 113 13.68 -5.27 2.32
CA HIS A 113 13.16 -6.17 1.30
C HIS A 113 11.81 -6.78 1.69
N VAL A 114 11.64 -7.17 2.96
CA VAL A 114 10.36 -7.68 3.46
C VAL A 114 9.33 -6.55 3.46
N GLY A 115 9.72 -5.38 3.97
CA GLY A 115 8.87 -4.19 4.00
C GLY A 115 8.31 -3.86 2.63
N ILE A 116 9.15 -3.81 1.60
CA ILE A 116 8.69 -3.46 0.25
C ILE A 116 7.79 -4.51 -0.37
N MET A 117 8.09 -5.80 -0.17
CA MET A 117 7.26 -6.90 -0.70
C MET A 117 5.86 -6.90 -0.07
N GLU A 118 5.76 -6.58 1.23
CA GLU A 118 4.46 -6.45 1.90
C GLU A 118 3.68 -5.21 1.45
N ALA A 119 4.37 -4.08 1.19
CA ALA A 119 3.73 -2.88 0.64
C ALA A 119 3.19 -3.13 -0.78
N ILE A 120 3.96 -3.82 -1.63
CA ILE A 120 3.53 -4.21 -2.98
C ILE A 120 2.32 -5.12 -2.92
N SER A 121 2.39 -6.17 -2.09
CA SER A 121 1.30 -7.12 -1.91
C SER A 121 0.03 -6.43 -1.43
N THR A 122 0.15 -5.41 -0.57
CA THR A 122 -0.97 -4.58 -0.12
C THR A 122 -1.67 -3.91 -1.29
N VAL A 123 -0.92 -3.25 -2.17
CA VAL A 123 -1.47 -2.51 -3.33
C VAL A 123 -2.09 -3.46 -4.34
N GLU A 124 -1.44 -4.59 -4.63
CA GLU A 124 -1.94 -5.56 -5.61
C GLU A 124 -3.23 -6.25 -5.14
N LEU A 125 -3.36 -6.52 -3.83
CA LEU A 125 -4.59 -7.08 -3.26
C LEU A 125 -5.79 -6.13 -3.35
N VAL A 126 -5.56 -4.82 -3.43
CA VAL A 126 -6.63 -3.82 -3.60
C VAL A 126 -6.77 -3.36 -5.05
N LEU A 127 -6.17 -4.07 -6.01
CA LEU A 127 -6.43 -3.94 -7.45
C LEU A 127 -6.69 -5.33 -8.05
N PRO A 128 -7.84 -5.97 -7.72
CA PRO A 128 -8.10 -7.36 -8.11
C PRO A 128 -8.20 -7.55 -9.64
N ASP A 129 -8.65 -6.52 -10.36
CA ASP A 129 -8.60 -6.49 -11.83
C ASP A 129 -7.72 -5.32 -12.30
N ILE A 130 -6.55 -5.65 -12.83
CA ILE A 130 -5.61 -4.68 -13.38
C ILE A 130 -6.13 -4.02 -14.67
N SER A 131 -7.21 -4.57 -15.26
CA SER A 131 -7.93 -4.00 -16.39
C SER A 131 -8.92 -2.91 -15.97
N ASP A 132 -9.16 -2.73 -14.66
CA ASP A 132 -9.87 -1.56 -14.13
C ASP A 132 -8.95 -0.34 -14.25
N HIS A 133 -8.93 0.23 -15.45
CA HIS A 133 -8.11 1.39 -15.77
C HIS A 133 -8.46 2.60 -14.91
N HIS A 134 -9.71 2.74 -14.48
CA HIS A 134 -10.11 3.86 -13.63
C HIS A 134 -9.49 3.74 -12.23
N LEU A 135 -9.54 2.56 -11.61
CA LEU A 135 -8.92 2.33 -10.31
C LEU A 135 -7.39 2.40 -10.40
N LEU A 136 -6.80 1.77 -11.42
CA LEU A 136 -5.38 1.79 -11.69
C LEU A 136 -4.85 3.21 -11.88
N ASP A 137 -5.49 4.03 -12.73
CA ASP A 137 -5.03 5.40 -13.00
C ASP A 137 -5.00 6.24 -11.71
N ARG A 138 -5.97 6.07 -10.82
CA ARG A 138 -5.97 6.74 -9.50
C ARG A 138 -4.81 6.29 -8.62
N TYR A 139 -4.41 5.02 -8.67
CA TYR A 139 -3.24 4.52 -7.90
C TYR A 139 -1.94 5.09 -8.45
N LEU A 140 -1.82 5.18 -9.77
CA LEU A 140 -0.67 5.76 -10.45
C LEU A 140 -0.57 7.26 -10.18
N GLU A 141 -1.69 7.98 -10.19
CA GLU A 141 -1.79 9.40 -9.86
C GLU A 141 -1.38 9.66 -8.40
N ALA A 142 -1.88 8.85 -7.45
CA ALA A 142 -1.48 8.95 -6.05
C ALA A 142 0.04 8.82 -5.85
N ALA A 143 0.69 7.89 -6.56
CA ALA A 143 2.15 7.76 -6.51
C ALA A 143 2.89 9.01 -7.06
N VAL A 144 2.34 9.67 -8.07
CA VAL A 144 2.89 10.92 -8.62
C VAL A 144 2.75 12.05 -7.62
N ILE A 145 1.56 12.24 -7.04
CA ILE A 145 1.29 13.30 -6.07
C ILE A 145 2.23 13.18 -4.85
N ILE A 146 2.28 11.99 -4.23
CA ILE A 146 3.16 11.73 -3.07
C ILE A 146 4.62 12.06 -3.40
N PHE A 147 5.06 11.69 -4.60
CA PHE A 147 6.43 11.93 -5.03
C PHE A 147 6.71 13.42 -5.25
N GLU A 148 5.81 14.14 -5.93
CA GLU A 148 5.94 15.57 -6.20
C GLU A 148 5.88 16.40 -4.90
N GLU A 149 4.98 16.04 -3.97
CA GLU A 149 4.91 16.65 -2.64
C GLU A 149 6.23 16.51 -1.88
N TYR A 150 6.81 15.31 -1.87
CA TYR A 150 8.10 15.06 -1.24
C TYR A 150 9.25 15.84 -1.92
N GLU A 151 9.26 15.95 -3.25
CA GLU A 151 10.26 16.76 -3.96
C GLU A 151 10.12 18.26 -3.66
N SER A 152 8.90 18.77 -3.45
CA SER A 152 8.65 20.18 -3.14
C SER A 152 9.09 20.61 -1.74
N GLN A 153 9.25 19.66 -0.82
CA GLN A 153 9.65 19.89 0.58
C GLN A 153 11.16 19.84 0.79
N LYS A 154 11.94 19.60 -0.28
CA LYS A 154 13.41 19.59 -0.26
C LYS A 154 14.00 20.93 -0.62
#